data_AF-W3RJ87-F1
#
_entry.id   AF-W3RJ87-F1
#
_cell.length_a   1.000
_cell.length_b   1.000
_cell.length_c   1.000
_cell.angle_alpha   90.00
_cell.angle_beta   90.00
_cell.angle_gamma   90.00
#
_symmetry.space_group_name_H-M   'P 1'
#
loop_
_entity.id
_entity.type
_entity.pdbx_description
1 polymer ?
#
loop_
_entity_poly.entity_id
_entity_poly.type
_entity_poly.pdbx_seq_one_letter_code
_entity_poly.pdbx_strand_id
1 'polypeptide(L)'
;MRLRSAALLAGPLACLGLWSGGAVAAQATPDSENGRYSFQQTVDGVLRLDTRTGRIASCHNRITGWACYAVPDERAALDAEIGRLQQENTALKDSLKKVADEQARFDRDIAALKEAHARLDAERMRLQGELDKRALAAPEPKIDAPLAKEDSQQRGVARETQREAAKGDKANKLELQLPDDRDVDRALAFLERAWRRLIDMANRMQKDVSGKI
;
A
#
# COMPACT_ATOMS: atom_id res chain seq x y z
N MET A 1 -3.07 -58.58 -2.60
CA MET A 1 -3.24 -60.04 -2.63
C MET A 1 -4.54 -60.41 -3.33
N ARG A 2 -4.48 -60.82 -4.61
CA ARG A 2 -5.32 -61.88 -5.21
C ARG A 2 -4.56 -62.44 -6.40
N LEU A 3 -4.17 -63.71 -6.28
CA LEU A 3 -3.59 -64.52 -7.35
C LEU A 3 -4.71 -65.13 -8.21
N ARG A 4 -4.39 -65.37 -9.49
CA ARG A 4 -4.75 -66.51 -10.37
C ARG A 4 -4.32 -66.13 -11.81
N SER A 5 -3.83 -66.97 -12.71
CA SER A 5 -3.25 -68.31 -12.75
C SER A 5 -2.90 -68.57 -14.23
N ALA A 6 -1.74 -69.19 -14.51
CA ALA A 6 -1.41 -70.17 -15.58
C ALA A 6 -1.78 -69.85 -17.06
N ALA A 7 -1.06 -70.24 -18.12
CA ALA A 7 0.24 -70.86 -18.38
C ALA A 7 0.39 -70.98 -19.93
N LEU A 8 1.60 -71.32 -20.41
CA LEU A 8 1.91 -72.07 -21.66
C LEU A 8 1.78 -71.27 -22.99
N LEU A 9 2.74 -71.20 -23.95
CA LEU A 9 3.70 -72.17 -24.48
C LEU A 9 4.83 -71.51 -25.34
N ALA A 10 6.00 -72.15 -25.32
CA ALA A 10 6.92 -72.49 -26.43
C ALA A 10 7.55 -71.42 -27.36
N GLY A 11 8.88 -71.28 -27.24
CA GLY A 11 9.81 -71.79 -28.26
C GLY A 11 10.37 -70.80 -29.31
N PRO A 12 11.69 -70.81 -29.61
CA PRO A 12 12.43 -69.68 -30.16
C PRO A 12 12.53 -69.68 -31.70
N LEU A 13 12.66 -68.49 -32.30
CA LEU A 13 13.10 -68.34 -33.69
C LEU A 13 14.19 -67.27 -33.76
N ALA A 14 15.43 -67.75 -33.91
CA ALA A 14 16.60 -66.97 -34.23
C ALA A 14 16.51 -66.47 -35.68
N CYS A 15 16.54 -65.15 -35.86
CA CYS A 15 16.93 -64.52 -37.11
C CYS A 15 18.19 -63.68 -36.86
N LEU A 16 19.33 -64.31 -37.14
CA LEU A 16 20.60 -63.64 -37.42
C LEU A 16 20.41 -62.82 -38.70
N GLY A 17 20.37 -61.50 -38.56
CA GLY A 17 20.34 -60.55 -39.66
C GLY A 17 21.26 -59.38 -39.35
N LEU A 18 22.51 -59.52 -39.78
CA LEU A 18 23.52 -58.46 -39.86
C LEU A 18 22.97 -57.30 -40.71
N TRP A 19 22.51 -56.22 -40.08
CA TRP A 19 22.39 -54.92 -40.73
C TRP A 19 23.46 -54.00 -40.16
N SER A 20 24.48 -53.82 -41.01
CA SER A 20 25.49 -52.78 -41.04
C SER A 20 25.24 -51.60 -40.09
N GLY A 21 26.05 -51.54 -39.04
CA GLY A 21 26.27 -50.32 -38.28
C GLY A 21 26.85 -49.25 -39.20
N GLY A 22 26.01 -48.29 -39.58
CA GLY A 22 26.50 -46.99 -40.01
C GLY A 22 27.25 -46.38 -38.85
N ALA A 23 28.55 -46.10 -39.04
CA ALA A 23 29.31 -45.29 -38.12
C ALA A 23 28.63 -43.91 -38.07
N VAL A 24 27.90 -43.64 -36.99
CA VAL A 24 27.47 -42.29 -36.66
C VAL A 24 28.75 -41.54 -36.32
N ALA A 25 29.21 -40.69 -37.24
CA ALA A 25 30.34 -39.82 -37.00
C ALA A 25 30.10 -39.03 -35.71
N ALA A 26 31.03 -39.18 -34.77
CA ALA A 26 31.06 -38.39 -33.55
C ALA A 26 31.00 -36.91 -33.94
N GLN A 27 29.90 -36.26 -33.58
CA GLN A 27 29.75 -34.82 -33.74
C GLN A 27 30.89 -34.18 -32.94
N ALA A 28 31.65 -33.30 -33.59
CA ALA A 28 32.78 -32.60 -32.98
C ALA A 28 32.40 -32.11 -31.57
N THR A 29 33.04 -32.68 -30.56
CA THR A 29 32.84 -32.28 -29.17
C THR A 29 33.20 -30.80 -29.05
N PRO A 30 32.37 -29.97 -28.39
CA PRO A 30 32.73 -28.58 -28.15
C PRO A 30 34.06 -28.54 -27.40
N ASP A 31 34.98 -27.72 -27.90
CA ASP A 31 36.36 -27.64 -27.44
C ASP A 31 36.44 -27.57 -25.91
N SER A 32 37.08 -28.58 -25.30
CA SER A 32 37.19 -28.69 -23.85
C SER A 32 38.34 -27.86 -23.27
N GLU A 33 39.16 -27.22 -24.12
CA GLU A 33 40.38 -26.49 -23.75
C GLU A 33 41.12 -27.21 -22.61
N ASN A 34 41.52 -28.46 -22.88
CA ASN A 34 42.23 -29.33 -21.95
C ASN A 34 41.46 -29.58 -20.63
N GLY A 35 40.16 -29.87 -20.73
CA GLY A 35 39.30 -30.23 -19.58
C GLY A 35 38.90 -29.05 -18.68
N ARG A 36 39.22 -27.81 -19.05
CA ARG A 36 38.80 -26.62 -18.29
C ARG A 36 37.28 -26.47 -18.26
N TYR A 37 36.63 -26.78 -19.38
CA TYR A 37 35.19 -26.59 -19.52
C TYR A 37 34.45 -27.90 -19.27
N SER A 38 33.41 -27.86 -18.44
CA SER A 38 32.43 -28.93 -18.34
C SER A 38 31.15 -28.52 -19.05
N PHE A 39 30.52 -29.48 -19.72
CA PHE A 39 29.31 -29.25 -20.49
C PHE A 39 28.17 -30.09 -19.90
N GLN A 40 27.02 -29.46 -19.69
CA GLN A 40 25.79 -30.10 -19.22
C GLN A 40 24.69 -29.88 -20.27
N GLN A 41 23.93 -30.92 -20.59
CA GLN A 41 22.78 -30.77 -21.47
C GLN A 41 21.61 -30.17 -20.68
N THR A 42 20.93 -29.19 -21.27
CA THR A 42 19.73 -28.57 -20.72
C THR A 42 18.61 -28.62 -21.75
N VAL A 43 17.41 -28.18 -21.36
CA VAL A 43 16.22 -28.20 -22.23
C VAL A 43 16.40 -27.30 -23.46
N ASP A 44 17.13 -26.19 -23.30
CA ASP A 44 17.29 -25.17 -24.35
C ASP A 44 18.63 -25.29 -25.12
N GLY A 45 19.50 -26.24 -24.76
CA GLY A 45 20.79 -26.42 -25.43
C GLY A 45 21.86 -27.07 -24.54
N VAL A 46 23.08 -26.53 -24.61
CA VAL A 46 24.23 -27.01 -23.82
C VAL A 46 24.74 -25.88 -22.95
N LEU A 47 24.83 -26.14 -21.65
CA LEU A 47 25.41 -25.21 -20.69
C LEU A 47 26.90 -25.53 -20.51
N ARG A 48 27.77 -24.54 -20.73
CA ARG A 48 29.21 -24.64 -20.49
C ARG A 48 29.58 -23.96 -19.18
N LEU A 49 30.20 -24.70 -18.26
CA LEU A 49 30.77 -24.19 -17.02
C LEU A 49 32.30 -24.13 -17.13
N ASP A 50 32.88 -22.96 -16.88
CA ASP A 50 34.32 -22.80 -16.70
C ASP A 50 34.72 -23.19 -15.27
N THR A 51 35.43 -24.30 -15.11
CA THR A 51 35.83 -24.82 -13.77
C THR A 51 36.83 -23.93 -13.04
N ARG A 52 37.49 -22.98 -13.72
CA ARG A 52 38.43 -22.04 -13.07
C ARG A 52 37.73 -20.79 -12.53
N THR A 53 36.74 -20.28 -13.26
CA THR A 53 36.09 -18.99 -12.94
C THR A 53 34.66 -19.15 -12.42
N GLY A 54 34.06 -20.33 -12.57
CA GLY A 54 32.66 -20.58 -12.25
C GLY A 54 31.66 -19.95 -13.23
N ARG A 55 32.13 -19.32 -14.33
CA ARG A 55 31.24 -18.66 -15.29
C ARG A 55 30.50 -19.67 -16.15
N ILE A 56 29.24 -19.37 -16.41
CA ILE A 56 28.33 -20.19 -17.18
C ILE A 56 28.05 -19.51 -18.53
N ALA A 57 28.07 -20.28 -19.61
CA ALA A 57 27.65 -19.84 -20.93
C ALA A 57 26.60 -20.79 -21.50
N SER A 58 25.56 -20.25 -22.15
CA SER A 58 24.59 -21.04 -22.90
C SER A 58 25.07 -21.19 -24.34
N CYS A 59 25.36 -22.42 -24.73
CA CYS A 59 25.89 -22.80 -26.03
C CYS A 59 24.81 -23.47 -26.88
N HIS A 60 24.68 -23.00 -28.12
CA HIS A 60 23.74 -23.53 -29.10
C HIS A 60 24.49 -23.88 -30.38
N ASN A 61 24.05 -24.95 -31.05
CA ASN A 61 24.58 -25.31 -32.35
C ASN A 61 23.97 -24.38 -33.43
N ARG A 62 24.81 -23.78 -34.25
CA ARG A 62 24.42 -22.89 -35.37
C ARG A 62 24.98 -23.48 -36.68
N ILE A 63 24.50 -22.95 -37.80
CA ILE A 63 24.84 -23.43 -39.15
C ILE A 63 26.37 -23.47 -39.40
N THR A 64 27.13 -22.57 -38.77
CA THR A 64 28.59 -22.46 -38.92
C THR A 64 29.38 -22.98 -37.70
N GLY A 65 28.75 -23.76 -36.82
CA GLY A 65 29.37 -24.31 -35.60
C GLY A 65 28.71 -23.86 -34.31
N TRP A 66 29.36 -24.09 -33.18
CA TRP A 66 28.85 -23.75 -31.85
C TRP A 66 28.99 -22.25 -31.53
N ALA A 67 27.92 -21.64 -31.05
CA ALA A 67 27.93 -20.28 -30.50
C ALA A 67 27.56 -20.32 -29.01
N CYS A 68 28.42 -19.76 -28.16
CA CYS A 68 28.19 -19.66 -26.72
C CYS A 68 28.00 -18.21 -26.29
N TYR A 69 26.92 -17.94 -25.56
CA TYR A 69 26.61 -16.63 -25.00
C TYR A 69 26.78 -16.69 -23.49
N ALA A 70 27.44 -15.69 -22.90
CA ALA A 70 27.54 -15.58 -21.45
C ALA A 70 26.13 -15.47 -20.86
N VAL A 71 25.82 -16.31 -19.88
CA VAL A 71 24.58 -16.14 -19.11
C VAL A 71 24.81 -14.89 -18.23
N PRO A 72 23.93 -13.89 -18.29
CA PRO A 72 24.01 -12.73 -17.41
C PRO A 72 24.07 -13.19 -15.95
N ASP A 73 24.89 -12.53 -15.13
CA ASP A 73 24.95 -12.82 -13.71
C ASP A 73 23.72 -12.25 -13.01
N GLU A 74 22.59 -12.92 -13.16
CA GLU A 74 21.30 -12.55 -12.55
C GLU A 74 21.42 -12.44 -11.02
N ARG A 75 22.40 -13.11 -10.40
CA ARG A 75 22.65 -13.01 -8.96
C ARG A 75 23.04 -11.60 -8.56
N ALA A 76 23.95 -10.96 -9.29
CA ALA A 76 24.35 -9.59 -8.98
C ALA A 76 23.19 -8.58 -9.10
N ALA A 77 22.32 -8.77 -10.10
CA ALA A 77 21.13 -7.94 -10.26
C ALA A 77 20.09 -8.18 -9.15
N LEU A 78 19.86 -9.44 -8.78
CA LEU A 78 18.96 -9.81 -7.70
C LEU A 78 19.49 -9.34 -6.33
N ASP A 79 20.79 -9.46 -6.08
CA ASP A 79 21.42 -8.98 -4.83
C ASP A 79 21.32 -7.46 -4.70
N ALA A 80 21.47 -6.72 -5.81
CA ALA A 80 21.25 -5.27 -5.82
C ALA A 80 19.79 -4.91 -5.49
N GLU A 81 18.83 -5.65 -6.05
CA GLU A 81 17.40 -5.45 -5.79
C GLU A 81 17.02 -5.85 -4.35
N ILE A 82 17.58 -6.94 -3.83
CA ILE A 82 17.44 -7.32 -2.42
C ILE A 82 17.96 -6.20 -1.52
N GLY A 83 19.12 -5.63 -1.84
CA GLY A 83 19.69 -4.49 -1.12
C GLY A 83 18.75 -3.27 -1.13
N ARG A 84 18.21 -2.90 -2.30
CA ARG A 84 17.23 -1.82 -2.45
C ARG A 84 15.98 -2.07 -1.61
N LEU A 85 15.39 -3.26 -1.73
CA LEU A 85 14.18 -3.64 -1.01
C LEU A 85 14.41 -3.67 0.51
N GLN A 86 15.59 -4.10 0.98
CA GLN A 86 15.94 -4.04 2.40
C GLN A 86 16.06 -2.59 2.88
N GLN A 87 16.68 -1.70 2.12
CA GLN A 87 16.75 -0.27 2.44
C GLN A 87 15.36 0.36 2.51
N GLU A 88 14.49 0.11 1.54
CA GLU A 88 13.11 0.61 1.56
C GLU A 88 12.32 0.06 2.74
N ASN A 89 12.49 -1.23 3.07
CA ASN A 89 11.87 -1.80 4.26
C ASN A 89 12.34 -1.10 5.55
N THR A 90 13.63 -0.77 5.68
CA THR A 90 14.12 -0.02 6.84
C THR A 90 13.56 1.41 6.87
N ALA A 91 13.55 2.11 5.73
CA ALA A 91 13.02 3.46 5.61
C ALA A 91 11.51 3.54 5.89
N LEU A 92 10.75 2.55 5.42
CA LEU A 92 9.31 2.43 5.70
C LEU A 92 9.05 2.16 7.18
N LYS A 93 9.82 1.26 7.81
CA LYS A 93 9.71 1.01 9.26
C LYS A 93 10.02 2.25 10.09
N ASP A 94 11.02 3.03 9.69
CA ASP A 94 11.34 4.29 10.37
C ASP A 94 10.23 5.33 10.18
N SER A 95 9.65 5.40 8.99
CA SER A 95 8.48 6.26 8.71
C SER A 95 7.27 5.86 9.56
N LEU A 96 7.00 4.57 9.70
CA LEU A 96 5.93 4.06 10.58
C LEU A 96 6.16 4.42 12.04
N LYS A 97 7.41 4.34 12.53
CA LYS A 97 7.74 4.79 13.90
C LYS A 97 7.49 6.29 14.08
N LYS A 98 7.92 7.13 13.13
CA LYS A 98 7.67 8.57 13.18
C LYS A 98 6.18 8.89 13.26
N VAL A 99 5.37 8.24 12.41
CA VAL A 99 3.91 8.41 12.44
C VAL A 99 3.33 7.93 13.78
N ALA A 100 3.82 6.82 14.33
CA ALA A 100 3.38 6.34 15.64
C ALA A 100 3.73 7.31 16.78
N ASP A 101 4.92 7.92 16.74
CA ASP A 101 5.36 8.93 17.70
C ASP A 101 4.52 10.23 17.59
N GLU A 102 4.21 10.65 16.36
CA GLU A 102 3.31 11.78 16.10
C GLU A 102 1.89 11.50 16.58
N GLN A 103 1.37 10.29 16.33
CA GLN A 103 0.07 9.87 16.84
C GLN A 103 0.04 9.93 18.38
N ALA A 104 1.08 9.41 19.04
CA ALA A 104 1.19 9.47 20.50
C ALA A 104 1.29 10.91 21.03
N ARG A 105 1.91 11.83 20.29
CA ARG A 105 1.89 13.27 20.60
C ARG A 105 0.47 13.81 20.51
N PHE A 106 -0.26 13.55 19.43
CA PHE A 106 -1.62 14.05 19.27
C PHE A 106 -2.57 13.49 20.33
N ASP A 107 -2.42 12.23 20.74
CA ASP A 107 -3.23 11.65 21.80
C ASP A 107 -2.99 12.35 23.15
N ARG A 108 -1.75 12.74 23.45
CA ARG A 108 -1.42 13.57 24.63
C ARG A 108 -2.05 14.96 24.54
N ASP A 109 -1.95 15.61 23.39
CA ASP A 109 -2.56 16.92 23.17
C ASP A 109 -4.08 16.85 23.34
N ILE A 110 -4.74 15.82 22.77
CA ILE A 110 -6.18 15.59 22.92
C ILE A 110 -6.57 15.38 24.39
N ALA A 111 -5.78 14.61 25.15
CA ALA A 111 -6.02 14.42 26.58
C ALA A 111 -5.92 15.74 27.35
N ALA A 112 -4.87 16.53 27.10
CA ALA A 112 -4.68 17.84 27.72
C ALA A 112 -5.82 18.82 27.36
N LEU A 113 -6.27 18.84 26.11
CA LEU A 113 -7.40 19.66 25.67
C LEU A 113 -8.70 19.27 26.38
N LYS A 114 -8.96 17.96 26.56
CA LYS A 114 -10.14 17.47 27.29
C LYS A 114 -10.11 17.90 28.76
N GLU A 115 -8.95 17.83 29.41
CA GLU A 115 -8.78 18.31 30.79
C GLU A 115 -9.00 19.83 30.88
N ALA A 116 -8.46 20.60 29.94
CA ALA A 116 -8.69 22.04 29.88
C ALA A 116 -10.18 22.37 29.67
N HIS A 117 -10.88 21.62 28.82
CA HIS A 117 -12.32 21.79 28.61
C HIS A 117 -13.10 21.53 29.89
N ALA A 118 -12.80 20.43 30.61
CA ALA A 118 -13.43 20.12 31.89
C ALA A 118 -13.21 21.22 32.94
N ARG A 119 -12.02 21.85 32.96
CA ARG A 119 -11.75 23.00 33.86
C ARG A 119 -12.60 24.21 33.50
N LEU A 120 -12.69 24.56 32.22
CA LEU A 120 -13.53 25.66 31.74
C LEU A 120 -15.01 25.43 32.03
N ASP A 121 -15.49 24.20 31.90
CA ASP A 121 -16.87 23.85 32.23
C ASP A 121 -17.14 23.99 33.74
N ALA A 122 -16.20 23.60 34.60
CA ALA A 122 -16.31 23.80 36.04
C ALA A 122 -16.33 25.30 36.42
N GLU A 123 -15.48 26.11 35.79
CA GLU A 123 -15.48 27.58 35.97
C GLU A 123 -16.78 28.21 35.50
N ARG A 124 -17.30 27.77 34.35
CA ARG A 124 -18.61 28.21 33.85
C ARG A 124 -19.71 27.89 34.85
N MET A 125 -19.78 26.67 35.36
CA MET A 125 -20.77 26.28 36.37
C MET A 125 -20.65 27.11 37.64
N ARG A 126 -19.42 27.40 38.09
CA ARG A 126 -19.17 28.26 39.25
C ARG A 126 -19.68 29.68 39.02
N LEU A 127 -19.32 30.30 37.90
CA LEU A 127 -19.74 31.66 37.55
C LEU A 127 -21.26 31.75 37.38
N GLN A 128 -21.88 30.73 36.78
CA GLN A 128 -23.35 30.66 36.70
C GLN A 128 -23.98 30.63 38.09
N GLY A 129 -23.46 29.82 39.01
CA GLY A 129 -23.94 29.81 40.40
C GLY A 129 -23.73 31.14 41.14
N GLU A 130 -22.65 31.87 40.85
CA GLU A 130 -22.44 33.23 41.38
C GLU A 130 -23.43 34.24 40.79
N LEU A 131 -23.74 34.14 39.49
CA LEU A 131 -24.77 34.95 38.82
C LEU A 131 -26.17 34.67 39.38
N ASP A 132 -26.53 33.41 39.55
CA ASP A 132 -27.84 33.01 40.10
C ASP A 132 -28.00 33.52 41.54
N LYS A 133 -26.95 33.42 42.37
CA LYS A 133 -26.93 34.01 43.72
C LYS A 133 -27.10 35.53 43.70
N ARG A 134 -26.45 36.22 42.77
CA ARG A 134 -26.60 37.68 42.60
C ARG A 134 -28.01 38.05 42.12
N ALA A 135 -28.61 37.25 41.25
CA ALA A 135 -29.98 37.44 40.79
C ALA A 135 -30.98 37.26 41.94
N LEU A 136 -30.77 36.29 42.83
CA LEU A 136 -31.59 36.08 44.03
C LEU A 136 -31.37 37.16 45.12
N ALA A 137 -30.17 37.75 45.18
CA ALA A 137 -29.83 38.80 46.14
C ALA A 137 -30.16 40.22 45.65
N ALA A 138 -30.44 40.40 44.36
CA ALA A 138 -30.86 41.68 43.81
C ALA A 138 -32.34 41.92 44.16
N PRO A 139 -32.68 42.96 44.96
CA PRO A 139 -34.07 43.38 45.09
C PRO A 139 -34.58 43.83 43.71
N GLU A 140 -35.78 43.38 43.31
CA GLU A 140 -36.43 43.83 42.08
C GLU A 140 -36.35 45.37 42.00
N PRO A 141 -35.84 45.95 40.90
CA PRO A 141 -35.91 47.39 40.73
C PRO A 141 -37.39 47.74 40.59
N LYS A 142 -37.97 48.32 41.65
CA LYS A 142 -39.25 49.03 41.55
C LYS A 142 -39.01 50.23 40.64
N ILE A 143 -39.35 50.07 39.37
CA ILE A 143 -39.25 51.12 38.35
C ILE A 143 -40.36 52.14 38.62
N ASP A 144 -40.04 53.17 39.37
CA ASP A 144 -40.73 54.47 39.34
C ASP A 144 -39.72 55.53 38.88
N ALA A 145 -39.34 55.51 37.60
CA ALA A 145 -38.62 56.63 36.98
C ALA A 145 -38.84 56.64 35.46
N PRO A 146 -39.25 57.79 34.87
CA PRO A 146 -39.59 57.87 33.46
C PRO A 146 -38.35 57.72 32.57
N LEU A 147 -38.55 57.03 31.46
CA LEU A 147 -37.61 56.71 30.39
C LEU A 147 -36.77 57.93 29.97
N ALA A 148 -35.53 58.03 30.48
CA ALA A 148 -34.52 58.93 29.94
C ALA A 148 -33.92 58.28 28.69
N LYS A 149 -34.01 58.99 27.56
CA LYS A 149 -33.31 58.66 26.33
C LYS A 149 -31.82 58.85 26.60
N GLU A 150 -31.05 57.77 26.66
CA GLU A 150 -29.59 57.84 26.65
C GLU A 150 -29.02 57.70 25.24
N ASP A 151 -27.98 58.50 25.05
CA ASP A 151 -27.47 59.05 23.81
C ASP A 151 -26.69 58.07 22.93
N SER A 152 -26.97 58.17 21.63
CA SER A 152 -26.06 58.47 20.51
C SER A 152 -24.55 58.13 20.56
N GLN A 153 -23.89 58.09 21.71
CA GLN A 153 -22.42 58.01 21.84
C GLN A 153 -21.84 56.58 21.71
N GLN A 154 -22.62 55.52 21.97
CA GLN A 154 -22.10 54.14 21.98
C GLN A 154 -22.05 53.48 20.58
N ARG A 155 -22.70 54.07 19.57
CA ARG A 155 -22.61 53.59 18.17
C ARG A 155 -21.28 53.91 17.49
N GLY A 156 -20.51 54.88 17.99
CA GLY A 156 -19.20 55.25 17.44
C GLY A 156 -18.09 54.26 17.82
N VAL A 157 -18.01 53.92 19.10
CA VAL A 157 -16.95 53.04 19.65
C VAL A 157 -17.10 51.58 19.18
N ALA A 158 -18.34 51.13 18.97
CA ALA A 158 -18.63 49.82 18.37
C ALA A 158 -18.24 49.72 16.88
N ARG A 159 -18.10 50.85 16.17
CA ARG A 159 -17.78 50.88 14.73
C ARG A 159 -16.28 50.96 14.45
N GLU A 160 -15.49 51.55 15.36
CA GLU A 160 -14.02 51.59 15.26
C GLU A 160 -13.37 50.26 15.67
N THR A 161 -13.83 49.65 16.76
CA THR A 161 -13.36 48.32 17.21
C THR A 161 -13.63 47.20 16.19
N GLN A 162 -14.70 47.31 15.41
CA GLN A 162 -15.00 46.37 14.31
C GLN A 162 -14.10 46.57 13.07
N ARG A 163 -13.47 47.74 12.90
CA ARG A 163 -12.67 48.06 11.71
C ARG A 163 -11.19 47.69 11.87
N GLU A 164 -10.66 47.67 13.09
CA GLU A 164 -9.33 47.11 13.38
C GLU A 164 -9.33 45.57 13.43
N ALA A 165 -10.43 44.93 13.87
CA ALA A 165 -10.58 43.48 13.82
C ALA A 165 -10.68 42.90 12.39
N ALA A 166 -11.04 43.72 11.39
CA ALA A 166 -11.21 43.29 10.00
C ALA A 166 -9.89 43.17 9.20
N LYS A 167 -8.73 43.56 9.76
CA LYS A 167 -7.45 43.57 9.03
C LYS A 167 -6.40 42.58 9.56
N GLY A 168 -6.65 41.90 10.68
CA GLY A 168 -5.67 41.05 11.36
C GLY A 168 -5.74 39.55 11.09
N ASP A 169 -6.79 39.02 10.45
CA ASP A 169 -7.10 37.58 10.56
C ASP A 169 -7.37 36.87 9.21
N LYS A 170 -6.65 37.27 8.16
CA LYS A 170 -6.69 36.60 6.84
C LYS A 170 -5.52 35.66 6.57
N ALA A 171 -4.79 35.21 7.59
CA ALA A 171 -3.64 34.33 7.40
C ALA A 171 -3.83 32.91 7.93
N ASN A 172 -4.74 32.63 8.89
CA ASN A 172 -4.86 31.30 9.48
C ASN A 172 -6.30 30.89 9.81
N LYS A 173 -7.24 31.11 8.88
CA LYS A 173 -8.60 30.57 8.96
C LYS A 173 -8.88 29.63 7.79
N LEU A 174 -8.28 28.43 7.83
CA LEU A 174 -8.96 27.26 7.26
C LEU A 174 -10.05 26.87 8.27
N GLU A 175 -11.13 27.65 8.30
CA GLU A 175 -12.40 27.14 8.80
C GLU A 175 -12.79 26.02 7.84
N LEU A 176 -12.63 24.78 8.30
CA LEU A 176 -13.34 23.66 7.71
C LEU A 176 -14.82 23.86 8.08
N GLN A 177 -15.48 24.75 7.33
CA GLN A 177 -16.94 24.82 7.27
C GLN A 177 -17.41 23.39 7.03
N LEU A 178 -18.14 22.82 7.99
CA LEU A 178 -18.86 21.58 7.73
C LEU A 178 -19.77 21.87 6.52
N PRO A 179 -19.59 21.18 5.38
CA PRO A 179 -20.40 21.41 4.19
C PRO A 179 -21.89 21.27 4.56
N ASP A 180 -22.73 22.20 4.07
CA ASP A 180 -24.18 22.21 4.27
C ASP A 180 -24.76 20.80 4.04
N ASP A 181 -25.64 20.34 4.93
CA ASP A 181 -26.14 18.95 4.94
C ASP A 181 -26.72 18.51 3.59
N ARG A 182 -27.22 19.48 2.79
CA ARG A 182 -27.74 19.24 1.43
C ARG A 182 -26.66 18.86 0.41
N ASP A 183 -25.46 19.40 0.55
CA ASP A 183 -24.34 19.07 -0.33
C ASP A 183 -23.70 17.75 0.06
N VAL A 184 -23.71 17.42 1.36
CA VAL A 184 -23.33 16.09 1.86
C VAL A 184 -24.32 15.03 1.39
N ASP A 185 -25.63 15.27 1.49
CA ASP A 185 -26.66 14.35 1.00
C ASP A 185 -26.56 14.14 -0.52
N ARG A 186 -26.30 15.21 -1.27
CA ARG A 186 -26.07 15.12 -2.71
C ARG A 186 -24.82 14.29 -3.02
N ALA A 187 -23.71 14.54 -2.31
CA ALA A 187 -22.46 13.80 -2.48
C ALA A 187 -22.62 12.32 -2.12
N LEU A 188 -23.29 12.02 -1.01
CA LEU A 188 -23.59 10.65 -0.56
C LEU A 188 -24.50 9.93 -1.57
N ALA A 189 -25.49 10.61 -2.14
CA ALA A 189 -26.36 10.03 -3.17
C ALA A 189 -25.60 9.70 -4.48
N PHE A 190 -24.62 10.52 -4.87
CA PHE A 190 -23.73 10.20 -5.99
C PHE A 190 -22.81 9.03 -5.66
N LEU A 191 -22.24 9.03 -4.45
CA LEU A 191 -21.35 7.98 -3.97
C LEU A 191 -22.07 6.63 -3.87
N GLU A 192 -23.31 6.61 -3.39
CA GLU A 192 -24.14 5.40 -3.28
C GLU A 192 -24.45 4.83 -4.67
N ARG A 193 -24.80 5.68 -5.65
CA ARG A 193 -25.06 5.23 -7.03
C ARG A 193 -23.80 4.70 -7.69
N ALA A 194 -22.65 5.34 -7.47
CA ALA A 194 -21.37 4.89 -8.00
C ALA A 194 -20.96 3.54 -7.38
N TRP A 195 -21.11 3.40 -6.06
CA TRP A 195 -20.79 2.19 -5.32
C TRP A 195 -21.69 1.00 -5.71
N ARG A 196 -23.01 1.20 -5.83
CA ARG A 196 -23.93 0.17 -6.31
C ARG A 196 -23.58 -0.32 -7.71
N ARG A 197 -23.27 0.61 -8.63
CA ARG A 197 -22.90 0.26 -10.01
C ARG A 197 -21.57 -0.48 -10.10
N LEU A 198 -20.63 -0.18 -9.21
CA LEU A 198 -19.35 -0.86 -9.11
C LEU A 198 -19.51 -2.29 -8.55
N ILE A 199 -20.33 -2.47 -7.52
CA ILE A 199 -20.68 -3.79 -6.99
C ILE A 199 -21.38 -4.65 -8.03
N ASP A 200 -22.33 -4.07 -8.78
CA ASP A 200 -23.00 -4.80 -9.86
C ASP A 200 -22.03 -5.27 -10.94
N MET A 201 -21.01 -4.46 -11.24
CA MET A 201 -19.98 -4.81 -12.22
C MET A 201 -19.03 -5.89 -11.68
N ALA A 202 -18.64 -5.81 -10.42
CA ALA A 202 -17.84 -6.82 -9.74
C ALA A 202 -18.56 -8.17 -9.65
N ASN A 203 -19.85 -8.17 -9.30
CA ASN A 203 -20.68 -9.37 -9.24
C ASN A 203 -20.87 -10.02 -10.62
N ARG A 204 -20.92 -9.22 -11.71
CA ARG A 204 -20.93 -9.76 -13.07
C ARG A 204 -19.60 -10.44 -13.41
N MET A 205 -18.46 -9.82 -13.12
CA MET A 205 -17.15 -10.44 -13.35
C MET A 205 -16.92 -11.69 -12.50
N GLN A 206 -17.39 -11.70 -11.24
CA GLN A 206 -17.27 -12.87 -10.37
C GLN A 206 -18.13 -14.04 -10.85
N LYS A 207 -19.29 -13.77 -11.48
CA LYS A 207 -20.09 -14.79 -12.19
C LYS A 207 -19.40 -15.30 -13.45
N ASP A 208 -18.77 -14.43 -14.23
CA ASP A 208 -18.05 -14.82 -15.46
C ASP A 208 -16.80 -15.67 -15.17
N VAL A 209 -16.11 -15.41 -14.04
CA VAL A 209 -14.95 -16.19 -13.60
C VAL A 209 -15.38 -17.50 -12.93
N SER A 210 -16.46 -17.49 -12.13
CA SER A 210 -16.99 -18.71 -11.50
C SER A 210 -17.69 -19.66 -12.48
N GLY A 211 -18.13 -19.19 -13.65
CA GLY A 211 -18.70 -20.02 -14.72
C GLY A 211 -17.68 -20.61 -15.69
N LYS A 212 -16.38 -20.34 -15.49
CA LYS A 212 -15.28 -20.76 -16.38
C LYS A 212 -14.35 -21.82 -15.76
N ILE A 213 -14.71 -22.34 -14.59
CA ILE A 213 -14.11 -23.51 -13.91
C ILE A 213 -15.16 -24.62 -13.92
#